data_AF-A0A3D5RPV7-F1
#
_entry.id   AF-A0A3D5RPV7-F1
#
_cell.length_a   1.000
_cell.length_b   1.000
_cell.length_c   1.000
_cell.angle_alpha   90.00
_cell.angle_beta   90.00
_cell.angle_gamma   90.00
#
_symmetry.space_group_name_H-M   'P 1'
#
loop_
_entity.id
_entity.type
_entity.pdbx_description
1 polymer ?
#
loop_
_entity_poly.entity_id
_entity_poly.type
_entity_poly.pdbx_seq_one_letter_code
_entity_poly.pdbx_strand_id
1 'polypeptide(L)'
;MALSSSVVNQIIQQEILTDDLSDDDLADFCQTANLAYRSGNPIVSDQDYDFIYLPALKQRLPKHPLFESIEPEGKSFSEEKVLLPEPMLSTDKAYSWDEIRKWIERLEKSAIDIGLAYVDIQIKATPKLDGFAGFDDGTHFYTRGDGKKGSDISRVFER
;
A
#
# COMPACT_ATOMS: atom_id res chain seq x y z
N MET A 1 -7.29 -23.06 18.30
CA MET A 1 -8.67 -23.63 18.22
C MET A 1 -9.54 -22.40 18.17
N ALA A 2 -10.21 -22.06 17.05
CA ALA A 2 -10.71 -20.69 16.84
C ALA A 2 -11.44 -20.11 18.08
N LEU A 3 -11.00 -18.94 18.56
CA LEU A 3 -11.58 -18.25 19.71
C LEU A 3 -13.09 -18.09 19.54
N SER A 4 -13.84 -18.29 20.62
CA SER A 4 -15.27 -18.02 20.61
C SER A 4 -15.53 -16.52 20.42
N SER A 5 -16.59 -16.17 19.69
CA SER A 5 -16.97 -14.76 19.45
C SER A 5 -17.20 -13.98 20.75
N SER A 6 -17.59 -14.65 21.83
CA SER A 6 -17.75 -14.04 23.16
C SER A 6 -16.42 -13.54 23.71
N VAL A 7 -15.37 -14.37 23.65
CA VAL A 7 -14.03 -14.01 24.17
C VAL A 7 -13.42 -12.90 23.32
N VAL A 8 -13.58 -12.95 22.00
CA VAL A 8 -13.13 -11.88 21.10
C VAL A 8 -13.77 -10.53 21.48
N ASN A 9 -15.08 -10.51 21.72
CA ASN A 9 -15.76 -9.28 22.15
C ASN A 9 -15.26 -8.76 23.50
N GLN A 10 -14.97 -9.66 24.46
CA GLN A 10 -14.42 -9.27 25.76
C GLN A 10 -13.02 -8.64 25.63
N ILE A 11 -12.18 -9.17 24.74
CA ILE A 11 -10.86 -8.59 24.44
C ILE A 11 -11.03 -7.20 23.79
N ILE A 12 -11.95 -7.04 22.84
CA ILE A 12 -12.22 -5.76 22.16
C ILE A 12 -12.73 -4.70 23.14
N GLN A 13 -13.59 -5.09 24.08
CA GLN A 13 -14.09 -4.20 25.14
C GLN A 13 -13.07 -4.00 26.28
N GLN A 14 -11.86 -4.57 26.16
CA GLN A 14 -10.80 -4.52 27.18
C GLN A 14 -11.23 -5.09 28.54
N GLU A 15 -12.21 -6.00 28.56
CA GLU A 15 -12.63 -6.74 29.76
C GLU A 15 -11.61 -7.83 30.13
N ILE A 16 -10.85 -8.31 29.14
CA ILE A 16 -9.74 -9.25 29.31
C ILE A 16 -8.48 -8.59 28.78
N LEU A 17 -7.45 -8.48 29.62
CA LEU A 17 -6.16 -7.91 29.22
C LEU A 17 -5.29 -8.97 28.56
N THR A 18 -4.27 -8.53 27.83
CA THR A 18 -3.29 -9.44 27.19
C THR A 18 -2.66 -10.41 28.20
N ASP A 19 -2.43 -9.95 29.43
CA ASP A 19 -1.83 -10.73 30.53
C ASP A 19 -2.73 -11.83 31.08
N ASP A 20 -4.03 -11.72 30.86
CA ASP A 20 -5.02 -12.71 31.29
C ASP A 20 -5.29 -13.77 30.19
N LEU A 21 -4.80 -13.55 28.97
CA LEU A 21 -4.93 -14.49 27.86
C LEU A 21 -3.85 -15.55 27.91
N SER A 22 -4.23 -16.80 27.57
CA SER A 22 -3.25 -17.84 27.27
C SER A 22 -2.48 -17.51 25.98
N ASP A 23 -1.31 -18.12 25.81
CA ASP A 23 -0.50 -17.91 24.62
C ASP A 23 -1.25 -18.30 23.33
N ASP A 24 -2.04 -19.39 23.38
CA ASP A 24 -2.86 -19.85 22.27
C ASP A 24 -4.01 -18.87 21.98
N ASP A 25 -4.67 -18.34 23.01
CA ASP A 25 -5.76 -17.36 22.84
C ASP A 25 -5.23 -16.05 22.25
N LEU A 26 -4.08 -15.57 22.74
CA LEU A 26 -3.46 -14.36 22.20
C LEU A 26 -3.03 -14.55 20.73
N ALA A 27 -2.50 -15.73 20.39
CA ALA A 27 -2.15 -16.06 19.00
C ALA A 27 -3.39 -16.13 18.09
N ASP A 28 -4.45 -16.81 18.54
CA ASP A 28 -5.71 -16.93 17.81
C ASP A 28 -6.40 -15.56 17.66
N PHE A 29 -6.31 -14.68 18.65
CA PHE A 29 -6.80 -13.30 18.56
C PHE A 29 -6.02 -12.50 17.52
N CYS A 30 -4.68 -12.54 17.53
CA CYS A 30 -3.87 -11.83 16.55
C CYS A 30 -4.18 -12.29 15.11
N GLN A 31 -4.31 -13.60 14.89
CA GLN A 31 -4.72 -14.13 13.58
C GLN A 31 -6.11 -13.63 13.18
N THR A 32 -7.07 -13.64 14.10
CA THR A 32 -8.44 -13.18 13.85
C THR A 32 -8.48 -11.69 13.53
N ALA A 33 -7.75 -10.87 14.29
CA ALA A 33 -7.67 -9.43 14.08
C ALA A 33 -7.06 -9.07 12.73
N ASN A 34 -5.96 -9.74 12.35
CA ASN A 34 -5.34 -9.54 11.03
C ASN A 34 -6.26 -10.00 9.89
N LEU A 35 -6.94 -11.15 10.01
CA LEU A 35 -7.93 -11.60 9.02
C LEU A 35 -9.07 -10.58 8.88
N ALA A 36 -9.57 -10.05 9.99
CA ALA A 36 -10.63 -9.06 10.03
C ALA A 36 -10.21 -7.74 9.36
N TYR A 37 -9.01 -7.23 9.67
CA TYR A 37 -8.40 -6.07 9.00
C TYR A 37 -8.28 -6.29 7.49
N ARG A 38 -7.74 -7.42 7.06
CA ARG A 38 -7.60 -7.77 5.62
C ARG A 38 -8.93 -7.95 4.91
N SER A 39 -10.00 -8.24 5.64
CA SER A 39 -11.37 -8.33 5.13
C SER A 39 -12.11 -6.99 5.05
N GLY A 40 -11.47 -5.88 5.46
CA GLY A 40 -12.09 -4.55 5.53
C GLY A 40 -13.00 -4.34 6.75
N ASN A 41 -13.00 -5.26 7.71
CA ASN A 41 -13.83 -5.19 8.92
C ASN A 41 -12.95 -5.28 10.17
N PRO A 42 -12.05 -4.29 10.42
CA PRO A 42 -11.13 -4.35 11.56
C PRO A 42 -11.90 -4.41 12.88
N ILE A 43 -11.51 -5.36 13.75
CA ILE A 43 -12.09 -5.53 15.09
C ILE A 43 -11.33 -4.78 16.19
N VAL A 44 -10.11 -4.33 15.88
CA VAL A 44 -9.26 -3.47 16.70
C VAL A 44 -8.56 -2.47 15.80
N SER A 45 -8.04 -1.38 16.37
CA SER A 45 -7.27 -0.40 15.62
C SER A 45 -5.88 -0.94 15.24
N ASP A 46 -5.32 -0.44 14.13
CA ASP A 46 -3.95 -0.77 13.71
C ASP A 46 -2.94 -0.45 14.81
N GLN A 47 -3.17 0.66 15.54
CA GLN A 47 -2.32 1.07 16.64
C GLN A 47 -2.36 0.06 17.80
N ASP A 48 -3.54 -0.41 18.21
CA ASP A 48 -3.64 -1.40 19.29
C ASP A 48 -3.05 -2.74 18.84
N TYR A 49 -3.32 -3.15 17.60
CA TYR A 49 -2.75 -4.36 17.03
C TYR A 49 -1.21 -4.33 17.04
N ASP A 50 -0.61 -3.26 16.49
CA ASP A 50 0.84 -3.15 16.30
C ASP A 50 1.62 -2.88 17.59
N PHE A 51 1.01 -2.17 18.56
CA PHE A 51 1.72 -1.72 19.76
C PHE A 51 1.32 -2.44 21.05
N ILE A 52 0.20 -3.18 21.06
CA ILE A 52 -0.28 -3.90 22.26
C ILE A 52 -0.23 -5.41 22.00
N TYR A 53 -1.04 -5.90 21.06
CA TYR A 53 -1.26 -7.34 20.90
C TYR A 53 -0.08 -8.04 20.22
N LEU A 54 0.42 -7.49 19.12
CA LEU A 54 1.52 -8.09 18.36
C LEU A 54 2.83 -8.12 19.17
N PRO A 55 3.22 -7.06 19.91
CA PRO A 55 4.38 -7.11 20.80
C PRO A 55 4.21 -8.07 21.97
N ALA A 56 3.03 -8.13 22.60
CA ALA A 56 2.75 -9.08 23.68
C ALA A 56 2.92 -10.53 23.20
N LEU A 57 2.39 -10.86 22.01
CA LEU A 57 2.55 -12.17 21.40
C LEU A 57 4.03 -12.46 21.08
N LYS A 58 4.75 -11.49 20.51
CA LYS A 58 6.17 -11.64 20.15
C LYS A 58 7.07 -11.86 21.36
N GLN A 59 6.76 -11.22 22.49
CA GLN A 59 7.50 -11.40 23.74
C GLN A 59 7.34 -12.82 24.29
N ARG A 60 6.13 -13.40 24.20
CA ARG A 60 5.82 -14.74 24.70
C ARG A 60 6.25 -15.85 23.74
N LEU A 61 5.95 -15.67 22.46
CA LEU A 61 6.18 -16.64 21.38
C LEU A 61 6.96 -16.00 20.21
N PRO A 62 8.26 -15.69 20.37
CA PRO A 62 9.06 -15.01 19.34
C PRO A 62 9.26 -15.83 18.06
N LYS A 63 9.04 -17.16 18.13
CA LYS A 63 9.14 -18.11 16.99
C LYS A 63 7.77 -18.56 16.49
N HIS A 64 6.71 -17.80 16.78
CA HIS A 64 5.39 -18.13 16.28
C HIS A 64 5.34 -17.99 14.74
N PRO A 65 4.66 -18.89 14.00
CA PRO A 65 4.57 -18.83 12.53
C PRO A 65 4.09 -17.49 11.94
N LEU A 66 3.31 -16.72 12.70
CA LEU A 66 2.91 -15.34 12.38
C LEU A 66 4.10 -14.40 12.08
N PHE A 67 5.27 -14.67 12.69
CA PHE A 67 6.48 -13.84 12.51
C PHE A 67 7.48 -14.43 11.52
N GLU A 68 7.31 -15.70 11.15
CA GLU A 68 8.26 -16.44 10.30
C GLU A 68 7.80 -16.51 8.84
N SER A 69 6.52 -16.29 8.57
CA SER A 69 5.95 -16.37 7.23
C SER A 69 5.27 -15.07 6.80
N ILE A 70 5.44 -14.72 5.53
CA ILE A 70 4.61 -13.69 4.90
C ILE A 70 3.22 -14.31 4.77
N GLU A 71 2.25 -13.73 5.47
CA GLU A 71 0.89 -14.22 5.41
C GLU A 71 0.34 -14.15 4.00
N PRO A 72 -0.48 -15.12 3.58
CA PRO A 72 -1.03 -15.16 2.24
C PRO A 72 -1.82 -13.87 1.96
N GLU A 73 -1.44 -13.18 0.88
CA GLU A 73 -2.33 -12.17 0.31
C GLU A 73 -3.62 -12.85 -0.13
N GLY A 74 -4.76 -12.16 0.01
CA GLY A 74 -6.08 -12.70 -0.33
C GLY A 74 -6.24 -12.95 -1.83
N LYS A 75 -7.40 -12.63 -2.42
CA LYS A 75 -7.55 -12.75 -3.89
C LYS A 75 -6.39 -12.03 -4.59
N SER A 76 -5.62 -12.78 -5.38
CA SER A 76 -4.53 -12.28 -6.22
C SER A 76 -4.99 -11.05 -7.00
N PHE A 77 -4.05 -10.19 -7.39
CA PHE A 77 -4.32 -9.16 -8.39
C PHE A 77 -4.99 -9.81 -9.60
N SER A 78 -5.93 -9.12 -10.24
CA SER A 78 -6.50 -9.61 -11.50
C SER A 78 -5.34 -9.90 -12.46
N GLU A 79 -5.15 -11.18 -12.80
CA GLU A 79 -4.15 -11.60 -13.78
C GLU A 79 -4.48 -11.05 -15.17
N GLU A 80 -5.77 -10.74 -15.40
CA GLU A 80 -6.24 -10.18 -16.64
C GLU A 80 -5.84 -8.70 -16.74
N LYS A 81 -4.96 -8.45 -17.72
CA LYS A 81 -4.52 -7.10 -18.04
C LYS A 81 -5.52 -6.41 -18.97
N VAL A 82 -5.99 -5.25 -18.56
CA VAL A 82 -6.89 -4.38 -19.32
C VAL A 82 -6.13 -3.26 -20.01
N LEU A 83 -6.63 -2.79 -21.15
CA LEU A 83 -6.08 -1.59 -21.80
C LEU A 83 -6.41 -0.37 -20.94
N LEU A 84 -5.42 0.48 -20.71
CA LEU A 84 -5.61 1.74 -20.01
C LEU A 84 -6.38 2.73 -20.90
N PRO A 85 -7.25 3.57 -20.31
CA PRO A 85 -7.93 4.63 -21.05
C PRO A 85 -6.93 5.58 -21.75
N GLU A 86 -5.81 5.87 -21.08
CA GLU A 86 -4.72 6.66 -21.60
C GLU A 86 -3.35 6.00 -21.38
N PRO A 87 -2.40 6.14 -22.31
CA PRO A 87 -1.04 5.66 -22.11
C PRO A 87 -0.35 6.37 -20.94
N MET A 88 0.11 5.61 -19.95
CA MET A 88 0.85 6.13 -18.81
C MET A 88 2.36 6.13 -19.10
N LEU A 89 2.93 7.34 -19.15
CA LEU A 89 4.36 7.54 -19.36
C LEU A 89 5.20 7.09 -18.16
N SER A 90 6.49 6.86 -18.41
CA SER A 90 7.51 6.78 -17.36
C SER A 90 8.29 8.10 -17.35
N THR A 91 9.02 8.34 -16.26
CA THR A 91 9.97 9.46 -16.17
C THR A 91 11.39 8.95 -16.39
N ASP A 92 12.18 9.69 -17.16
CA ASP A 92 13.63 9.51 -17.19
C ASP A 92 14.24 9.87 -15.84
N LYS A 93 15.35 9.20 -15.50
CA LYS A 93 16.10 9.45 -14.27
C LYS A 93 17.36 10.23 -14.61
N ALA A 94 17.70 11.18 -13.76
CA ALA A 94 18.98 11.88 -13.77
C ALA A 94 19.66 11.66 -12.42
N TYR A 95 20.92 11.25 -12.45
CA TYR A 95 21.75 10.99 -11.27
C TYR A 95 22.86 12.02 -11.11
N SER A 96 23.01 12.91 -12.08
CA SER A 96 24.03 13.95 -12.11
C SER A 96 23.48 15.30 -12.57
N TRP A 97 24.19 16.37 -12.19
CA TRP A 97 23.86 17.72 -12.65
C TRP A 97 24.02 17.89 -14.17
N ASP A 98 24.94 17.14 -14.79
CA ASP A 98 25.15 17.19 -16.24
C ASP A 98 23.94 16.66 -17.03
N GLU A 99 23.31 15.60 -16.54
CA GLU A 99 22.08 15.07 -17.12
C GLU A 99 20.91 16.06 -16.99
N ILE A 100 20.78 16.72 -15.83
CA ILE A 100 19.77 17.77 -15.62
C ILE A 100 20.01 18.95 -16.57
N ARG A 101 21.27 19.39 -16.72
CA ARG A 101 21.62 20.49 -17.63
C ARG A 101 21.25 20.16 -19.08
N LYS A 102 21.59 18.96 -19.56
CA LYS A 102 21.20 18.48 -20.89
C LYS A 102 19.68 18.41 -21.07
N TRP A 103 18.94 18.09 -20.02
CA TRP A 103 17.48 18.12 -20.06
C TRP A 103 16.95 19.56 -20.18
N ILE A 104 17.50 20.52 -19.43
CA ILE A 104 17.17 21.95 -19.55
C ILE A 104 17.48 22.47 -20.96
N GLU A 105 18.65 22.14 -21.53
CA GLU A 105 19.00 22.51 -22.91
C GLU A 105 18.02 21.97 -23.95
N ARG A 106 17.42 20.80 -23.72
CA ARG A 106 16.35 20.27 -24.59
C ARG A 106 15.05 21.07 -24.44
N LEU A 107 14.69 21.47 -23.22
CA LEU A 107 13.51 22.31 -22.98
C LEU A 107 13.67 23.66 -23.70
N GLU A 108 14.84 24.28 -23.61
CA GLU A 108 15.14 25.56 -24.27
C GLU A 108 14.98 25.47 -25.79
N LYS A 109 15.49 24.39 -26.40
CA LYS A 109 15.33 24.15 -27.84
C LYS A 109 13.86 23.96 -28.21
N SER A 110 13.12 23.15 -27.47
CA SER A 110 11.69 22.92 -27.74
C SER A 110 10.84 24.16 -27.50
N ALA A 111 11.23 25.05 -26.59
CA ALA A 111 10.55 26.32 -26.36
C ALA A 111 10.61 27.23 -27.59
N ILE A 112 11.76 27.25 -28.29
CA ILE A 112 11.92 27.99 -29.55
C ILE A 112 10.94 27.48 -30.60
N ASP A 113 10.79 26.15 -30.72
CA ASP A 113 9.90 25.54 -31.72
C ASP A 113 8.43 25.93 -31.55
N ILE A 114 8.01 26.26 -30.32
CA ILE A 114 6.64 26.68 -30.00
C ILE A 114 6.50 28.20 -29.76
N GLY A 115 7.58 28.97 -29.95
CA GLY A 115 7.59 30.42 -29.73
C GLY A 115 7.46 30.85 -28.27
N LEU A 116 7.84 30.00 -27.31
CA LEU A 116 7.84 30.32 -25.88
C LEU A 116 9.18 30.94 -25.47
N ALA A 117 9.15 32.09 -24.79
CA ALA A 117 10.38 32.71 -24.30
C ALA A 117 10.94 31.93 -23.11
N TYR A 118 12.28 31.88 -23.00
CA TYR A 118 12.97 31.18 -21.92
C TYR A 118 12.52 31.58 -20.52
N VAL A 119 12.32 32.89 -20.31
CA VAL A 119 11.86 33.49 -19.05
C VAL A 119 10.48 32.99 -18.62
N ASP A 120 9.68 32.49 -19.57
CA ASP A 120 8.33 32.00 -19.30
C ASP A 120 8.31 30.50 -18.99
N ILE A 121 9.44 29.79 -19.09
CA ILE A 121 9.55 28.38 -18.72
C ILE A 121 9.44 28.25 -17.20
N GLN A 122 8.41 27.55 -16.74
CA GLN A 122 8.22 27.23 -15.32
C GLN A 122 8.45 25.73 -15.07
N ILE A 123 9.32 25.42 -14.10
CA ILE A 123 9.59 24.04 -13.67
C ILE A 123 9.00 23.83 -12.28
N LYS A 124 8.10 22.86 -12.17
CA LYS A 124 7.55 22.43 -10.88
C LYS A 124 8.35 21.23 -10.37
N ALA A 125 8.94 21.38 -9.19
CA ALA A 125 9.56 20.28 -8.47
C ALA A 125 8.57 19.64 -7.49
N THR A 126 8.47 18.32 -7.52
CA THR A 126 7.65 17.55 -6.58
C THR A 126 8.47 16.38 -6.02
N PRO A 127 8.27 16.00 -4.74
CA PRO A 127 8.85 14.77 -4.23
C PRO A 127 8.42 13.56 -5.06
N LYS A 128 9.35 12.66 -5.37
CA LYS A 128 9.02 11.37 -5.98
C LYS A 128 8.53 10.43 -4.89
N LEU A 129 7.24 10.10 -4.91
CA LEU A 129 6.70 9.05 -4.05
C LEU A 129 7.21 7.69 -4.54
N ASP A 130 7.65 6.85 -3.59
CA ASP A 130 8.14 5.51 -3.90
C ASP A 130 7.03 4.48 -3.64
N GLY A 131 6.16 4.36 -4.63
CA GLY A 131 5.01 3.46 -4.59
C GLY A 131 4.63 3.00 -6.00
N PHE A 132 3.40 2.51 -6.15
CA PHE A 132 2.86 2.08 -7.43
C PHE A 132 2.12 3.23 -8.13
N ALA A 133 2.42 3.41 -9.42
CA ALA A 133 1.64 4.32 -10.26
C ALA A 133 0.31 3.66 -10.65
N GLY A 134 -0.77 4.42 -10.53
CA GLY A 134 -2.10 4.01 -10.99
C GLY A 134 -2.81 5.12 -11.75
N PHE A 135 -3.80 4.72 -12.55
CA PHE A 135 -4.68 5.61 -13.29
C PHE A 135 -6.09 5.49 -12.70
N ASP A 136 -6.61 6.60 -12.20
CA ASP A 136 -7.98 6.71 -11.71
C ASP A 136 -8.80 7.47 -12.77
N ASP A 137 -9.77 6.79 -13.38
CA ASP A 137 -10.67 7.41 -14.37
C ASP A 137 -11.96 7.97 -13.74
N GLY A 138 -12.07 7.90 -12.41
CA GLY A 138 -13.24 8.28 -11.61
C GLY A 138 -14.29 7.17 -11.45
N THR A 139 -14.20 6.09 -12.22
CA THR A 139 -15.05 4.89 -12.12
C THR A 139 -14.24 3.66 -11.72
N HIS A 140 -13.04 3.52 -12.29
CA HIS A 140 -12.12 2.42 -12.05
C HIS A 140 -10.72 2.94 -11.74
N PHE A 141 -9.96 2.12 -11.02
CA PHE A 141 -8.55 2.35 -10.73
C PHE A 141 -7.70 1.24 -11.30
N TYR A 142 -6.71 1.61 -12.11
CA TYR A 142 -5.84 0.68 -12.82
C TYR A 142 -4.40 0.83 -12.38
N THR A 143 -3.64 -0.27 -12.30
CA THR A 143 -2.17 -0.17 -12.19
C THR A 143 -1.56 0.28 -13.51
N ARG A 144 -0.40 0.93 -13.47
CA ARG A 144 0.31 1.33 -14.70
C ARG A 144 0.68 0.16 -15.62
N GLY A 145 1.06 -0.99 -15.04
CA GLY A 145 1.59 -2.13 -15.80
C GLY A 145 2.73 -1.74 -16.75
N ASP A 146 2.56 -2.01 -18.05
CA ASP A 146 3.55 -1.66 -19.08
C ASP A 146 3.39 -0.22 -19.64
N GLY A 147 2.43 0.54 -19.12
CA GLY A 147 2.07 1.89 -19.58
C GLY A 147 0.95 1.91 -20.62
N LYS A 148 0.55 0.77 -21.20
CA LYS A 148 -0.62 0.65 -22.09
C LYS A 148 -1.65 -0.34 -21.55
N LYS A 149 -1.19 -1.38 -20.85
CA LYS A 149 -2.02 -2.39 -20.20
C LYS A 149 -1.66 -2.49 -18.73
N GLY A 150 -2.70 -2.41 -17.90
CA GLY A 150 -2.65 -2.48 -16.44
C GLY A 150 -3.54 -3.57 -15.90
N SER A 151 -3.61 -3.68 -14.58
CA SER A 151 -4.63 -4.51 -13.90
C SER A 151 -5.66 -3.58 -13.26
N ASP A 152 -6.94 -3.92 -13.41
CA ASP A 152 -8.01 -3.26 -12.65
C ASP A 152 -7.88 -3.64 -11.16
N ILE A 153 -7.76 -2.61 -10.34
CA ILE A 153 -7.62 -2.66 -8.89
C ILE A 153 -8.69 -1.81 -8.20
N SER A 154 -9.83 -1.52 -8.84
CA SER A 154 -10.92 -0.70 -8.29
C SER A 154 -11.42 -1.19 -6.92
N ARG A 155 -11.29 -2.50 -6.66
CA ARG A 155 -11.54 -3.14 -5.35
C ARG A 155 -10.82 -2.48 -4.17
N VAL A 156 -9.75 -1.70 -4.40
CA VAL A 156 -9.02 -1.03 -3.29
C VAL A 156 -9.85 0.08 -2.66
N PHE A 157 -10.84 0.64 -3.35
CA PHE A 157 -11.74 1.66 -2.82
C PHE A 157 -12.90 1.09 -1.99
N GLU A 158 -13.17 -0.21 -2.09
CA GLU A 158 -14.24 -0.90 -1.35
C GLU A 158 -13.80 -1.36 0.05
N ARG A 159 -12.55 -1.08 0.43
CA ARG A 159 -11.93 -1.49 1.70
C ARG A 159 -12.10 -0.44 2.79
#